data_AF-R5CK65-F1
#
_entry.id   AF-R5CK65-F1
#
_cell.length_a   1.000
_cell.length_b   1.000
_cell.length_c   1.000
_cell.angle_alpha   90.00
_cell.angle_beta   90.00
_cell.angle_gamma   90.00
#
_symmetry.space_group_name_H-M   'P 1'
#
loop_
_entity.id
_entity.type
_entity.pdbx_description
1 polymer ?
#
loop_
_entity_poly.entity_id
_entity_poly.type
_entity_poly.pdbx_seq_one_letter_code
_entity_poly.pdbx_strand_id
1 'polypeptide(L)'
;MKTFIIIFLWVVIALAAKAKPHCQGFNNYDDKVTIVFTDNQVGERYLVSDVKLRSSSWNGEEYSATSVKIAEKNGIVTVTLVFPHITKFSNPKVTLRVNGKKAKFNVCQ
;
A
#
# COMPACT_ATOMS: atom_id res chain seq x y z
N MET A 1 42.12 -15.00 37.12
CA MET A 1 40.80 -15.51 36.68
C MET A 1 39.73 -14.62 37.29
N LYS A 2 39.18 -13.67 36.53
CA LYS A 2 37.99 -12.92 36.94
C LYS A 2 37.07 -12.83 35.73
N THR A 3 36.19 -13.82 35.65
CA THR A 3 35.07 -13.90 34.72
C THR A 3 34.03 -12.89 35.16
N PHE A 4 33.73 -11.88 34.35
CA PHE A 4 32.46 -11.15 34.46
C PHE A 4 31.84 -11.00 33.08
N ILE A 5 30.58 -11.39 33.04
CA ILE A 5 29.76 -11.78 31.89
C ILE A 5 29.48 -10.54 31.02
N ILE A 6 29.92 -10.60 29.76
CA ILE A 6 29.53 -9.62 28.74
C ILE A 6 28.11 -9.97 28.29
N ILE A 7 27.12 -9.23 28.78
CA ILE A 7 25.73 -9.32 28.32
C ILE A 7 25.67 -8.71 26.91
N PHE A 8 25.77 -9.57 25.91
CA PHE A 8 25.61 -9.20 24.50
C PHE A 8 24.11 -9.02 24.24
N LEU A 9 23.61 -7.79 24.45
CA LEU A 9 22.24 -7.39 24.13
C LEU A 9 22.09 -7.40 22.59
N TRP A 10 21.74 -8.55 22.02
CA TRP A 10 21.32 -8.68 20.62
C TRP A 10 19.99 -7.91 20.44
N VAL A 11 20.09 -6.60 20.22
CA VAL A 11 18.99 -5.84 19.63
C VAL A 11 18.86 -6.33 18.20
N VAL A 12 18.00 -7.33 17.99
CA VAL A 12 17.55 -7.71 16.64
C VAL A 12 16.72 -6.53 16.14
N ILE A 13 17.37 -5.60 15.45
CA ILE A 13 16.67 -4.59 14.67
C ILE A 13 16.00 -5.37 13.55
N ALA A 14 14.73 -5.75 13.75
CA ALA A 14 13.90 -6.25 12.68
C ALA A 14 13.87 -5.15 11.60
N LEU A 15 14.61 -5.36 10.52
CA LEU A 15 14.56 -4.56 9.30
C LEU A 15 13.16 -4.75 8.73
N ALA A 16 12.20 -4.00 9.27
CA ALA A 16 10.84 -4.05 8.81
C ALA A 16 10.82 -3.45 7.40
N ALA A 17 10.77 -4.33 6.40
CA ALA A 17 10.76 -3.98 4.98
C ALA A 17 9.76 -2.83 4.75
N LYS A 18 10.24 -1.77 4.10
CA LYS A 18 9.38 -0.65 3.72
C LYS A 18 8.54 -1.11 2.54
N ALA A 19 7.23 -1.27 2.75
CA ALA A 19 6.26 -1.45 1.69
C ALA A 19 6.49 -0.44 0.57
N LYS A 20 6.61 -0.92 -0.67
CA LYS A 20 6.80 -0.08 -1.85
C LYS A 20 5.76 -0.47 -2.91
N PRO A 21 4.51 -0.01 -2.74
CA PRO A 21 3.45 -0.29 -3.71
C PRO A 21 3.84 0.15 -5.13
N HIS A 22 3.70 -0.77 -6.07
CA HIS A 22 3.93 -0.58 -7.49
C HIS A 22 2.61 -0.72 -8.24
N CYS A 23 2.15 0.35 -8.89
CA CYS A 23 0.92 0.24 -9.67
C CYS A 23 1.10 -0.76 -10.82
N GLN A 24 0.14 -1.67 -10.95
CA GLN A 24 0.10 -2.71 -11.97
C GLN A 24 -1.05 -2.50 -12.96
N GLY A 25 -2.17 -1.92 -12.51
CA GLY A 25 -3.31 -1.67 -13.38
C GLY A 25 -4.22 -0.56 -12.88
N PHE A 26 -4.88 0.07 -13.84
CA PHE A 26 -5.89 1.09 -13.62
C PHE A 26 -7.05 0.85 -14.58
N ASN A 27 -8.27 0.97 -14.08
CA ASN A 27 -9.49 0.85 -14.85
C ASN A 27 -10.55 1.84 -14.31
N ASN A 28 -11.27 2.51 -15.21
CA ASN A 28 -12.44 3.34 -14.89
C ASN A 28 -13.63 3.03 -15.81
N TYR A 29 -13.99 1.76 -15.89
CA TYR A 29 -15.22 1.28 -16.55
C TYR A 29 -16.18 0.71 -15.49
N ASP A 30 -17.41 0.36 -15.91
CA ASP A 30 -18.42 -0.27 -15.05
C ASP A 30 -18.80 0.54 -13.80
N ASP A 31 -18.93 1.87 -13.93
CA ASP A 31 -19.32 2.77 -12.84
C ASP A 31 -18.46 2.67 -11.58
N LYS A 32 -17.17 2.33 -11.75
CA LYS A 32 -16.20 2.26 -10.65
C LYS A 32 -14.79 2.54 -11.14
N VAL A 33 -13.94 2.98 -10.21
CA VAL A 33 -12.50 3.00 -10.43
C VAL A 33 -11.90 1.76 -9.76
N THR A 34 -11.12 0.98 -10.52
CA THR A 34 -10.34 -0.14 -10.01
C THR A 34 -8.86 0.15 -10.19
N ILE A 35 -8.10 0.05 -9.09
CA ILE A 35 -6.64 0.20 -9.10
C ILE A 35 -6.03 -1.08 -8.55
N VAL A 36 -5.08 -1.64 -9.28
CA VAL A 36 -4.32 -2.82 -8.87
C VAL A 36 -2.88 -2.40 -8.66
N PHE A 37 -2.31 -2.77 -7.52
CA PHE A 37 -0.89 -2.59 -7.25
C PHE A 37 -0.27 -3.86 -6.67
N THR A 38 1.03 -4.00 -6.84
CA THR A 38 1.82 -5.06 -6.22
C THR A 38 2.75 -4.50 -5.17
N ASP A 39 3.12 -5.35 -4.22
CA ASP A 39 4.17 -5.06 -3.27
C ASP A 39 4.93 -6.34 -2.97
N ASN A 40 6.23 -6.19 -2.82
CA ASN A 40 7.11 -7.30 -2.47
C ASN A 40 7.25 -7.27 -0.96
N GLN A 41 6.42 -8.04 -0.25
CA GLN A 41 6.55 -8.20 1.19
C GLN A 41 7.16 -9.56 1.51
N VAL A 42 8.09 -9.57 2.48
CA VAL A 42 8.65 -10.77 3.08
C VAL A 42 8.28 -10.78 4.57
N GLY A 43 7.61 -11.85 5.02
CA GLY A 43 7.63 -12.27 6.43
C GLY A 43 6.55 -11.76 7.39
N GLU A 44 5.69 -10.79 7.03
CA GLU A 44 4.54 -10.40 7.87
C GLU A 44 3.23 -10.44 7.09
N ARG A 45 2.10 -10.56 7.79
CA ARG A 45 0.75 -10.47 7.21
C ARG A 45 0.55 -9.10 6.56
N TYR A 46 0.11 -9.08 5.30
CA TYR A 46 -0.15 -7.84 4.56
C TYR A 46 -1.52 -7.25 4.92
N LEU A 47 -1.52 -6.09 5.59
CA LEU A 47 -2.72 -5.35 5.98
C LEU A 47 -2.73 -3.99 5.29
N VAL A 48 -3.86 -3.65 4.68
CA VAL A 48 -4.08 -2.37 4.02
C VAL A 48 -5.22 -1.63 4.71
N SER A 49 -4.97 -0.38 5.11
CA SER A 49 -5.97 0.50 5.71
C SER A 49 -5.82 1.95 5.24
N ASP A 50 -6.74 2.83 5.65
CA ASP A 50 -6.75 4.27 5.35
C ASP A 50 -6.57 4.60 3.86
N VAL A 51 -7.17 3.79 2.99
CA VAL A 51 -7.02 3.95 1.54
C VAL A 51 -7.79 5.18 1.06
N LYS A 52 -7.05 6.13 0.49
CA LYS A 52 -7.57 7.35 -0.12
C LYS A 52 -7.02 7.49 -1.53
N LEU A 53 -7.89 7.78 -2.48
CA LEU A 53 -7.54 8.23 -3.81
C LEU A 53 -7.61 9.76 -3.83
N ARG A 54 -6.63 10.38 -4.49
CA ARG A 54 -6.58 11.82 -4.72
C ARG A 54 -6.24 12.09 -6.18
N SER A 55 -6.70 13.21 -6.69
CA SER A 55 -6.31 13.70 -8.02
C SER A 55 -6.06 15.20 -7.97
N SER A 56 -5.17 15.69 -8.84
CA SER A 56 -4.90 17.13 -8.95
C SER A 56 -6.11 17.92 -9.44
N SER A 57 -7.09 17.27 -10.08
CA SER A 57 -8.31 17.92 -10.59
C SER A 57 -9.43 18.09 -9.54
N TRP A 58 -9.21 17.70 -8.28
CA TRP A 58 -10.26 17.67 -7.25
C TRP A 58 -10.17 18.75 -6.19
N ASN A 59 -9.32 19.77 -6.36
CA ASN A 59 -9.15 20.86 -5.39
C ASN A 59 -8.93 20.37 -3.94
N GLY A 60 -8.29 19.21 -3.78
CA GLY A 60 -7.98 18.63 -2.48
C GLY A 60 -8.94 17.56 -1.97
N GLU A 61 -10.09 17.32 -2.61
CA GLU A 61 -10.99 16.22 -2.22
C GLU A 61 -10.28 14.86 -2.30
N GLU A 62 -10.73 13.93 -1.46
CA GLU A 62 -10.20 12.57 -1.38
C GLU A 62 -11.35 11.57 -1.33
N TYR A 63 -11.20 10.45 -2.04
CA TYR A 63 -12.19 9.39 -2.08
C TYR A 63 -11.68 8.16 -1.34
N SER A 64 -12.47 7.64 -0.41
CA SER A 64 -12.17 6.38 0.27
C SER A 64 -12.43 5.21 -0.67
N ALA A 65 -11.63 4.14 -0.54
CA ALA A 65 -11.95 2.88 -1.21
C ALA A 65 -13.25 2.30 -0.66
N THR A 66 -14.11 1.80 -1.55
CA THR A 66 -15.32 1.03 -1.20
C THR A 66 -14.97 -0.42 -0.90
N SER A 67 -13.89 -0.95 -1.50
CA SER A 67 -13.41 -2.30 -1.26
C SER A 67 -11.89 -2.38 -1.40
N VAL A 68 -11.30 -3.24 -0.58
CA VAL A 68 -9.88 -3.63 -0.64
C VAL A 68 -9.82 -5.15 -0.67
N LYS A 69 -9.23 -5.72 -1.73
CA LYS A 69 -8.98 -7.15 -1.84
C LYS A 69 -7.47 -7.39 -1.90
N ILE A 70 -7.00 -8.36 -1.13
CA ILE A 70 -5.58 -8.70 -1.02
C ILE A 70 -5.43 -10.15 -1.44
N ALA A 71 -4.50 -10.43 -2.35
CA ALA A 71 -4.11 -11.76 -2.75
C ALA A 71 -2.59 -11.87 -2.68
N GLU A 72 -2.08 -13.01 -2.22
CA GLU A 72 -0.66 -13.28 -2.16
C GLU A 72 -0.34 -14.48 -3.05
N LYS A 73 0.70 -14.36 -3.87
CA LYS A 73 1.22 -15.47 -4.67
C LYS A 73 2.74 -15.37 -4.75
N ASN A 74 3.43 -16.42 -4.31
CA ASN A 74 4.89 -16.53 -4.37
C ASN A 74 5.63 -15.32 -3.73
N GLY A 75 5.14 -14.80 -2.60
CA GLY A 75 5.74 -13.65 -1.91
C GLY A 75 5.50 -12.29 -2.59
N ILE A 76 4.71 -12.26 -3.67
CA ILE A 76 4.21 -11.02 -4.26
C ILE A 76 2.78 -10.84 -3.80
N VAL A 77 2.50 -9.69 -3.18
CA VAL A 77 1.14 -9.32 -2.80
C VAL A 77 0.54 -8.47 -3.91
N THR A 78 -0.64 -8.84 -4.37
CA THR A 78 -1.47 -8.06 -5.29
C THR A 78 -2.66 -7.52 -4.54
N VAL A 79 -2.85 -6.21 -4.58
CA VAL A 79 -3.97 -5.53 -3.94
C VAL A 79 -4.85 -4.89 -5.00
N THR A 80 -6.15 -5.17 -4.92
CA THR A 80 -7.18 -4.54 -5.76
C THR A 80 -7.99 -3.57 -4.91
N LEU A 81 -7.93 -2.30 -5.27
CA LEU A 81 -8.70 -1.21 -4.68
C LEU A 81 -9.87 -0.88 -5.59
N VAL A 82 -11.05 -0.71 -5.01
CA VAL A 82 -12.23 -0.22 -5.72
C VAL A 82 -12.67 1.09 -5.09
N PHE A 83 -13.00 2.08 -5.92
CA PHE A 83 -13.56 3.36 -5.53
C PHE A 83 -14.87 3.59 -6.30
N PRO A 84 -15.73 4.54 -5.87
CA PRO A 84 -16.89 4.95 -6.64
C PRO A 84 -16.50 5.42 -8.05
N HIS A 85 -17.47 5.52 -8.96
CA HIS A 85 -17.23 6.13 -10.26
C HIS A 85 -16.72 7.56 -10.11
N ILE A 86 -15.70 7.92 -10.89
CA ILE A 86 -15.17 9.29 -10.94
C ILE A 86 -14.97 9.64 -12.40
N THR A 87 -15.32 10.88 -12.79
CA THR A 87 -15.33 11.31 -14.21
C THR A 87 -14.18 12.24 -14.56
N LYS A 88 -13.56 12.88 -13.57
CA LYS A 88 -12.43 13.81 -13.77
C LYS A 88 -11.28 13.30 -12.94
N PHE A 89 -10.16 12.86 -13.53
CA PHE A 89 -8.95 12.56 -12.76
C PHE A 89 -7.73 12.87 -13.60
N SER A 90 -6.87 13.74 -13.08
CA SER A 90 -5.54 14.04 -13.59
C SER A 90 -4.49 13.63 -12.56
N ASN A 91 -3.47 12.90 -13.00
CA ASN A 91 -2.36 12.43 -12.17
C ASN A 91 -2.81 11.83 -10.81
N PRO A 92 -3.67 10.80 -10.81
CA PRO A 92 -4.21 10.26 -9.58
C PRO A 92 -3.11 9.62 -8.72
N LYS A 93 -3.25 9.75 -7.40
CA LYS A 93 -2.35 9.20 -6.40
C LYS A 93 -3.16 8.48 -5.35
N VAL A 94 -2.68 7.30 -4.97
CA VAL A 94 -3.22 6.57 -3.82
C VAL A 94 -2.33 6.80 -2.62
N THR A 95 -2.96 7.10 -1.49
CA THR A 95 -2.34 7.07 -0.16
C THR A 95 -3.02 6.00 0.68
N LEU A 96 -2.24 5.22 1.40
CA LEU A 96 -2.75 4.14 2.24
C LEU A 96 -1.77 3.84 3.38
N ARG A 97 -2.16 2.94 4.28
CA ARG A 97 -1.23 2.32 5.23
C ARG A 97 -1.05 0.85 4.90
N VAL A 98 0.21 0.42 4.80
CA VAL A 98 0.59 -0.99 4.81
C VAL A 98 1.16 -1.32 6.18
N ASN A 99 0.57 -2.26 6.89
CA ASN A 99 0.99 -2.67 8.24
C ASN A 99 1.20 -1.46 9.18
N GLY A 100 0.25 -0.51 9.13
CA GLY A 100 0.26 0.71 9.93
C GLY A 100 1.17 1.84 9.41
N LYS A 101 2.07 1.56 8.45
CA LYS A 101 2.99 2.55 7.87
C LYS A 101 2.38 3.22 6.64
N LYS A 102 2.41 4.56 6.62
CA LYS A 102 1.93 5.35 5.47
C LYS A 102 2.77 5.06 4.22
N ALA A 103 2.08 4.79 3.12
CA ALA A 103 2.63 4.64 1.78
C ALA A 103 1.83 5.48 0.78
N LYS A 104 2.48 5.87 -0.31
CA LYS A 104 1.86 6.60 -1.42
C LYS A 104 2.44 6.15 -2.74
N PHE A 105 1.62 6.11 -3.77
CA PHE A 105 2.08 5.81 -5.13
C PHE A 105 1.23 6.53 -6.17
N ASN A 106 1.83 6.78 -7.34
CA ASN A 106 1.11 7.30 -8.50
C ASN A 106 0.37 6.15 -9.18
N VAL A 107 -0.86 6.42 -9.62
CA VAL A 107 -1.62 5.48 -10.44
C VAL A 107 -1.00 5.43 -11.84
N CYS A 108 -0.85 4.23 -12.36
CA CYS A 108 -0.38 3.90 -13.70
C CYS A 108 -1.56 4.04 -14.65
N GLN A 109 -1.70 5.22 -15.26
CA GLN A 109 -2.71 5.48 -16.28
C GLN A 109 -2.25 4.99 -17.64
#